data_AF-A0A964QLM1-F1
#
_entry.id   AF-A0A964QLM1-F1
#
_cell.length_a   1.000
_cell.length_b   1.000
_cell.length_c   1.000
_cell.angle_alpha   90.00
_cell.angle_beta   90.00
_cell.angle_gamma   90.00
#
_symmetry.space_group_name_H-M   'P 1'
#
loop_
_entity.id
_entity.type
_entity.pdbx_description
1 polymer ?
#
loop_
_entity_poly.entity_id
_entity_poly.type
_entity_poly.pdbx_seq_one_letter_code
_entity_poly.pdbx_strand_id
1 'polypeptide(L)'
;MLTRRYKAISVVFLTVILAGWLVYQFGPFQAVFAVSNLSDPTKLATLGERAANPRLNKIVHWLHEADRKGMSPEITIRIAQLINRTKEPRASLVKESLIRNVKIADLLGLFVPENEVRLRNGKAGVITRGRYAASHMEIDHIVPYSLAPEAGNELANLEMMPQHLNREKSNRVGRRQLAHAEKLYAAGLITRESLAKTKNKAISIK
;
A
#
# COMPACT_ATOMS: atom_id res chain seq x y z
N MET A 1 43.71 -12.37 38.50
CA MET A 1 42.82 -13.37 37.87
C MET A 1 41.42 -12.80 37.53
N LEU A 2 41.30 -11.52 37.13
CA LEU A 2 40.01 -10.83 36.88
C LEU A 2 39.74 -10.42 35.42
N THR A 3 40.61 -10.77 34.47
CA THR A 3 40.52 -10.26 33.07
C THR A 3 39.75 -11.17 32.11
N ARG A 4 39.42 -12.41 32.51
CA ARG A 4 38.76 -13.39 31.62
C ARG A 4 37.24 -13.30 31.63
N ARG A 5 36.62 -12.91 32.77
CA ARG A 5 35.15 -12.84 32.92
C ARG A 5 34.51 -11.67 32.16
N TYR A 6 35.17 -10.50 32.10
CA TYR A 6 34.67 -9.35 31.35
C TYR A 6 34.69 -9.59 29.82
N LYS A 7 35.71 -10.27 29.29
CA LYS A 7 35.79 -10.60 27.85
C LYS A 7 34.68 -11.54 27.39
N ALA A 8 34.30 -12.53 28.20
CA ALA A 8 33.25 -13.49 27.83
C ALA A 8 31.85 -12.84 27.78
N ILE A 9 31.53 -11.94 28.72
CA ILE A 9 30.27 -11.18 28.72
C ILE A 9 30.22 -10.26 27.50
N SER A 10 31.33 -9.60 27.16
CA SER A 10 31.41 -8.75 25.95
C SER A 10 31.21 -9.52 24.65
N VAL A 11 31.72 -10.75 24.53
CA VAL A 11 31.56 -11.58 23.31
C VAL A 11 30.12 -12.12 23.19
N VAL A 12 29.50 -12.58 24.28
CA VAL A 12 28.10 -13.02 24.27
C VAL A 12 27.16 -11.84 23.94
N PHE A 13 27.43 -10.66 24.50
CA PHE A 13 26.66 -9.46 24.20
C PHE A 13 26.82 -9.02 22.72
N LEU A 14 28.05 -9.03 22.19
CA LEU A 14 28.29 -8.73 20.77
C LEU A 14 27.61 -9.73 19.83
N THR A 15 27.61 -11.02 20.18
CA THR A 15 26.99 -12.07 19.34
C THR A 15 25.47 -11.97 19.35
N VAL A 16 24.84 -11.64 20.49
CA VAL A 16 23.40 -11.37 20.55
C VAL A 16 23.02 -10.12 19.76
N ILE A 17 23.81 -9.04 19.86
CA ILE A 17 23.60 -7.83 19.05
C ILE A 17 23.75 -8.13 17.57
N LEU A 18 24.81 -8.84 17.18
CA LEU A 18 25.05 -9.22 15.79
C LEU A 18 23.93 -10.12 15.27
N ALA A 19 23.50 -11.12 16.04
CA ALA A 19 22.37 -11.98 15.68
C ALA A 19 21.06 -11.20 15.54
N GLY A 20 20.77 -10.29 16.49
CA GLY A 20 19.61 -9.40 16.42
C GLY A 20 19.65 -8.47 15.21
N TRP A 21 20.84 -7.93 14.90
CA TRP A 21 21.07 -7.10 13.72
C TRP A 21 20.90 -7.91 12.42
N LEU A 22 21.41 -9.14 12.36
CA LEU A 22 21.23 -10.04 11.22
C LEU A 22 19.75 -10.40 11.02
N VAL A 23 19.03 -10.74 12.09
CA VAL A 23 17.57 -11.00 12.02
C VAL A 23 16.80 -9.75 11.59
N TYR A 24 17.21 -8.57 12.04
CA TYR A 24 16.60 -7.32 11.59
C TYR A 24 16.93 -7.01 10.12
N GLN A 25 18.16 -7.26 9.68
CA GLN A 25 18.62 -6.95 8.33
C GLN A 25 18.07 -7.92 7.28
N PHE A 26 18.02 -9.21 7.61
CA PHE A 26 17.64 -10.28 6.70
C PHE A 26 16.21 -10.78 6.92
N GLY A 27 15.57 -10.41 8.03
CA GLY A 27 14.20 -10.79 8.34
C GLY A 27 13.14 -9.91 7.67
N PRO A 28 11.88 -10.37 7.67
CA PRO A 28 10.75 -9.65 7.08
C PRO A 28 10.28 -8.44 7.90
N PHE A 29 10.85 -8.21 9.09
CA PHE A 29 10.38 -7.17 10.03
C PHE A 29 10.54 -5.74 9.52
N GLN A 30 11.54 -5.48 8.66
CA GLN A 30 11.69 -4.17 8.02
C GLN A 30 10.44 -3.77 7.23
N ALA A 31 9.81 -4.73 6.55
CA ALA A 31 8.59 -4.49 5.81
C ALA A 31 7.43 -4.14 6.74
N VAL A 32 7.33 -4.78 7.91
CA VAL A 32 6.29 -4.45 8.91
C VAL A 32 6.40 -2.98 9.35
N PHE A 33 7.61 -2.53 9.71
CA PHE A 33 7.83 -1.14 10.13
C PHE A 33 7.62 -0.14 8.99
N ALA A 34 8.03 -0.49 7.78
CA ALA A 34 7.82 0.36 6.62
C ALA A 34 6.32 0.48 6.29
N VAL A 35 5.61 -0.64 6.23
CA VAL A 35 4.17 -0.68 5.93
C VAL A 35 3.38 0.02 7.03
N SER A 36 3.70 -0.17 8.32
CA SER A 36 3.02 0.55 9.41
C SER A 36 3.21 2.05 9.28
N ASN A 37 4.44 2.54 9.08
CA ASN A 37 4.71 3.96 8.93
C ASN A 37 4.05 4.59 7.68
N LEU A 38 3.99 3.84 6.57
CA LEU A 38 3.42 4.31 5.31
C LEU A 38 1.89 4.30 5.31
N SER A 39 1.27 3.37 6.04
CA SER A 39 -0.19 3.16 6.11
C SER A 39 -0.86 3.73 7.36
N ASP A 40 -0.11 4.48 8.19
CA ASP A 40 -0.62 5.12 9.40
C ASP A 40 -1.79 6.09 9.06
N PRO A 41 -3.00 5.83 9.57
CA PRO A 41 -4.19 6.64 9.30
C PRO A 41 -4.02 8.14 9.59
N THR A 42 -3.32 8.47 10.68
CA THR A 42 -3.09 9.84 11.13
C THR A 42 -2.12 10.54 10.19
N LYS A 43 -1.07 9.85 9.76
CA LYS A 43 -0.12 10.40 8.78
C LYS A 43 -0.74 10.58 7.41
N LEU A 44 -1.62 9.68 6.98
CA LEU A 44 -2.32 9.80 5.71
C LEU A 44 -3.26 11.01 5.70
N ALA A 45 -3.89 11.33 6.83
CA ALA A 45 -4.79 12.47 6.98
C ALA A 45 -4.08 13.83 6.88
N THR A 46 -2.78 13.90 7.16
CA THR A 46 -2.01 15.15 7.11
C THR A 46 -1.31 15.39 5.76
N LEU A 47 -1.48 14.48 4.80
CA LEU A 47 -0.86 14.59 3.49
C LEU A 47 -1.56 15.64 2.62
N GLY A 48 -0.77 16.30 1.77
CA GLY A 48 -1.30 17.09 0.65
C GLY A 48 -2.04 16.22 -0.37
N GLU A 49 -2.63 16.86 -1.38
CA GLU A 49 -3.48 16.18 -2.37
C GLU A 49 -2.75 15.02 -3.07
N ARG A 50 -3.36 13.83 -3.07
CA ARG A 50 -2.88 12.62 -3.77
C ARG A 50 -1.47 12.16 -3.37
N ALA A 51 -0.93 12.66 -2.27
CA ALA A 51 0.41 12.33 -1.80
C ALA A 51 0.51 10.92 -1.18
N ALA A 52 -0.60 10.17 -1.09
CA ALA A 52 -0.58 8.73 -0.79
C ALA A 52 -0.09 7.86 -1.96
N ASN A 53 -0.09 8.34 -3.20
CA ASN A 53 0.29 7.53 -4.37
C ASN A 53 1.72 6.97 -4.27
N PRO A 54 2.76 7.78 -3.94
CA PRO A 54 4.11 7.24 -3.72
C PRO A 54 4.20 6.28 -2.53
N ARG A 55 3.31 6.41 -1.53
CA ARG A 55 3.28 5.51 -0.38
C ARG A 55 2.76 4.13 -0.78
N LEU A 56 1.71 4.06 -1.62
CA LEU A 56 1.21 2.79 -2.14
C LEU A 56 2.28 2.03 -2.93
N ASN A 57 3.04 2.71 -3.79
CA ASN A 57 4.18 2.11 -4.50
C ASN A 57 5.20 1.48 -3.54
N LYS A 58 5.56 2.20 -2.48
CA LYS A 58 6.48 1.71 -1.44
C LYS A 58 5.90 0.54 -0.68
N ILE A 59 4.62 0.60 -0.30
CA ILE A 59 3.95 -0.49 0.43
C ILE A 59 3.98 -1.77 -0.41
N VAL A 60 3.64 -1.71 -1.70
CA VAL A 60 3.66 -2.89 -2.58
C VAL A 60 5.06 -3.49 -2.68
N HIS A 61 6.11 -2.66 -2.79
CA HIS A 61 7.49 -3.14 -2.72
C HIS A 61 7.78 -3.88 -1.41
N TRP A 62 7.47 -3.27 -0.27
CA TRP A 62 7.75 -3.88 1.04
C TRP A 62 6.96 -5.16 1.30
N LEU A 63 5.72 -5.24 0.81
CA LEU A 63 4.92 -6.46 0.91
C LEU A 63 5.51 -7.59 0.07
N HIS A 64 5.99 -7.29 -1.14
CA HIS A 64 6.69 -8.28 -1.96
C HIS A 64 8.03 -8.73 -1.34
N GLU A 65 8.80 -7.79 -0.81
CA GLU A 65 10.05 -8.08 -0.08
C GLU A 65 9.79 -8.97 1.15
N ALA A 66 8.71 -8.72 1.90
CA ALA A 66 8.30 -9.55 3.03
C ALA A 66 7.97 -10.99 2.61
N ASP A 67 7.21 -11.12 1.51
CA ASP A 67 6.80 -12.40 0.95
C ASP A 67 8.00 -13.24 0.50
N ARG A 68 8.96 -12.61 -0.20
CA ARG A 68 10.26 -13.21 -0.56
C ARG A 68 11.08 -13.66 0.65
N LYS A 69 10.87 -13.02 1.82
CA LYS A 69 11.50 -13.36 3.10
C LYS A 69 10.64 -14.28 3.98
N GLY A 70 9.59 -14.88 3.42
CA GLY A 70 8.77 -15.89 4.09
C GLY A 70 7.65 -15.35 4.98
N MET A 71 7.31 -14.05 4.90
CA MET A 71 6.15 -13.47 5.59
C MET A 71 5.12 -12.98 4.57
N SER A 72 3.95 -13.62 4.55
CA SER A 72 2.91 -13.27 3.59
C SER A 72 2.42 -11.82 3.76
N PRO A 73 2.01 -11.16 2.66
CA PRO A 73 1.46 -9.80 2.71
C PRO A 73 0.32 -9.65 3.72
N GLU A 74 -0.55 -10.66 3.86
CA GLU A 74 -1.65 -10.68 4.82
C GLU A 74 -1.18 -10.55 6.26
N ILE A 75 -0.12 -11.26 6.64
CA ILE A 75 0.45 -11.22 7.98
C ILE A 75 1.13 -9.87 8.20
N THR A 76 1.95 -9.42 7.24
CA THR A 76 2.63 -8.11 7.32
C THR A 76 1.63 -6.96 7.50
N ILE A 77 0.55 -6.93 6.71
CA ILE A 77 -0.51 -5.92 6.81
C ILE A 77 -1.21 -6.00 8.18
N ARG A 78 -1.57 -7.19 8.65
CA ARG A 78 -2.23 -7.34 9.96
C ARG A 78 -1.39 -6.81 11.11
N ILE A 79 -0.09 -7.12 11.12
CA ILE A 79 0.83 -6.62 12.15
C ILE A 79 0.98 -5.09 12.03
N ALA A 80 1.13 -4.56 10.81
CA ALA A 80 1.23 -3.12 10.58
C ALA A 80 -0.05 -2.36 11.05
N GLN A 81 -1.23 -2.91 10.78
CA GLN A 81 -2.51 -2.35 11.24
C GLN A 81 -2.66 -2.40 12.75
N LEU A 82 -2.17 -3.46 13.41
CA LEU A 82 -2.14 -3.57 14.86
C LEU A 82 -1.25 -2.48 15.48
N ILE A 83 -0.05 -2.27 14.93
CA ILE A 83 0.87 -1.19 15.35
C ILE A 83 0.18 0.18 15.21
N ASN A 84 -0.49 0.42 14.09
CA ASN A 84 -1.20 1.66 13.80
C ASN A 84 -2.53 1.81 14.54
N ARG A 85 -2.97 0.79 15.29
CA ARG A 85 -4.30 0.71 15.92
C ARG A 85 -5.43 1.01 14.92
N THR A 86 -5.27 0.58 13.66
CA THR A 86 -6.28 0.78 12.62
C THR A 86 -7.51 -0.04 12.95
N LYS A 87 -8.67 0.61 13.06
CA LYS A 87 -9.93 -0.03 13.47
C LYS A 87 -10.75 -0.49 12.28
N GLU A 88 -11.62 -1.48 12.52
CA GLU A 88 -12.69 -1.82 11.60
C GLU A 88 -13.72 -0.68 11.48
N PRO A 89 -14.40 -0.55 10.33
CA PRO A 89 -14.28 -1.36 9.11
C PRO A 89 -13.15 -0.92 8.15
N ARG A 90 -12.42 0.17 8.47
CA ARG A 90 -11.33 0.69 7.65
C ARG A 90 -10.21 -0.34 7.46
N ALA A 91 -9.85 -1.06 8.52
CA ALA A 91 -8.76 -2.04 8.49
C ALA A 91 -8.99 -3.11 7.41
N SER A 92 -10.19 -3.69 7.34
CA SER A 92 -10.55 -4.66 6.31
C SER A 92 -10.45 -4.10 4.89
N LEU A 93 -10.96 -2.89 4.65
CA LEU A 93 -10.92 -2.26 3.32
C LEU A 93 -9.50 -1.93 2.86
N VAL A 94 -8.66 -1.42 3.75
CA VAL A 94 -7.24 -1.16 3.46
C VAL A 94 -6.52 -2.46 3.16
N LYS A 95 -6.75 -3.52 3.95
CA LYS A 95 -6.14 -4.83 3.71
C LYS A 95 -6.53 -5.41 2.35
N GLU A 96 -7.82 -5.38 2.02
CA GLU A 96 -8.32 -5.83 0.71
C GLU A 96 -7.66 -5.07 -0.44
N SER A 97 -7.57 -3.74 -0.32
CA SER A 97 -6.91 -2.88 -1.31
C SER A 97 -5.43 -3.22 -1.48
N LEU A 98 -4.67 -3.34 -0.38
CA LEU A 98 -3.23 -3.60 -0.46
C LEU A 98 -2.92 -4.98 -1.08
N ILE A 99 -3.66 -6.03 -0.70
CA ILE A 99 -3.50 -7.37 -1.29
C ILE A 99 -3.81 -7.34 -2.78
N ARG A 100 -4.89 -6.65 -3.17
CA ARG A 100 -5.26 -6.48 -4.59
C ARG A 100 -4.17 -5.78 -5.37
N ASN A 101 -3.57 -4.72 -4.81
CA ASN A 101 -2.49 -3.98 -5.45
C ASN A 101 -1.21 -4.83 -5.62
N VAL A 102 -0.84 -5.65 -4.63
CA VAL A 102 0.28 -6.61 -4.77
C VAL A 102 0.01 -7.60 -5.91
N LYS A 103 -1.21 -8.14 -5.97
CA LYS A 103 -1.62 -9.05 -7.06
C LYS A 103 -1.57 -8.38 -8.44
N ILE A 104 -2.05 -7.14 -8.55
CA ILE A 104 -1.98 -6.37 -9.79
C ILE A 104 -0.52 -6.14 -10.20
N ALA A 105 0.34 -5.76 -9.25
CA ALA A 105 1.75 -5.55 -9.50
C ALA A 105 2.45 -6.80 -10.05
N ASP A 106 2.15 -7.98 -9.51
CA ASP A 106 2.68 -9.25 -10.02
C ASP A 106 2.18 -9.57 -11.44
N LEU A 107 0.87 -9.41 -11.68
CA LEU A 107 0.25 -9.63 -12.99
C LEU A 107 0.83 -8.70 -14.07
N LEU A 108 1.17 -7.47 -13.71
CA LEU A 108 1.81 -6.48 -14.59
C LEU A 108 3.34 -6.67 -14.70
N GLY A 109 3.93 -7.61 -13.94
CA GLY A 109 5.36 -7.86 -13.94
C GLY A 109 6.19 -6.72 -13.34
N LEU A 110 5.69 -6.09 -12.28
CA LEU A 110 6.39 -4.98 -11.62
C LEU A 110 7.50 -5.45 -10.67
N PHE A 111 7.59 -6.74 -10.37
CA PHE A 111 8.62 -7.31 -9.49
C PHE A 111 9.86 -7.77 -10.28
N VAL A 112 10.41 -6.86 -11.08
CA VAL A 112 11.72 -7.00 -11.73
C VAL A 112 12.72 -6.04 -11.06
N PRO A 113 14.03 -6.32 -11.07
CA PRO A 113 15.02 -5.54 -10.31
C PRO A 113 14.95 -4.03 -10.55
N GLU A 114 14.73 -3.60 -11.80
CA GLU A 114 14.63 -2.18 -12.18
C GLU A 114 13.42 -1.50 -11.53
N ASN A 115 12.29 -2.21 -11.48
CA ASN A 115 11.06 -1.70 -10.89
C ASN A 115 11.07 -1.78 -9.37
N GLU A 116 11.72 -2.77 -8.77
CA GLU A 116 11.85 -2.86 -7.31
C GLU A 116 12.51 -1.60 -6.74
N VAL A 117 13.57 -1.11 -7.38
CA VAL A 117 14.24 0.16 -7.00
C VAL A 117 13.29 1.35 -7.16
N ARG A 118 12.49 1.39 -8.22
CA ARG A 118 11.52 2.48 -8.47
C ARG A 118 10.43 2.49 -7.40
N LEU A 119 9.79 1.35 -7.16
CA LEU A 119 8.71 1.18 -6.19
C LEU A 119 9.20 1.48 -4.77
N ARG A 120 10.39 1.01 -4.39
CA ARG A 120 11.05 1.34 -3.10
C ARG A 120 11.22 2.84 -2.89
N ASN A 121 11.46 3.58 -3.96
CA ASN A 121 11.57 5.04 -3.94
C ASN A 121 10.22 5.77 -4.12
N GLY A 122 9.11 5.04 -4.23
CA GLY A 122 7.76 5.58 -4.43
C GLY A 122 7.46 5.99 -5.88
N LYS A 123 8.33 5.65 -6.83
CA LYS A 123 8.16 5.96 -8.25
C LYS A 123 7.32 4.88 -8.94
N ALA A 124 6.62 5.29 -10.00
CA ALA A 124 5.89 4.40 -10.89
C ALA A 124 6.80 3.37 -11.57
N GLY A 125 6.39 2.11 -11.61
CA GLY A 125 7.05 1.05 -12.37
C GLY A 125 6.75 1.10 -13.87
N VAL A 126 7.51 0.34 -14.65
CA VAL A 126 7.26 0.06 -16.08
C VAL A 126 6.70 -1.35 -16.18
N ILE A 127 5.54 -1.50 -16.80
CA ILE A 127 4.88 -2.80 -16.96
C ILE A 127 5.73 -3.68 -17.88
N THR A 128 6.00 -4.92 -17.45
CA THR A 128 6.84 -5.87 -18.22
C THR A 128 6.04 -7.04 -18.79
N ARG A 129 4.79 -7.24 -18.33
CA ARG A 129 3.93 -8.36 -18.74
C ARG A 129 2.57 -7.89 -19.29
N GLY A 130 2.04 -8.67 -20.23
CA GLY A 130 0.70 -8.50 -20.79
C GLY A 130 0.59 -7.38 -21.83
N ARG A 131 -0.65 -7.05 -22.22
CA ARG A 131 -0.98 -6.12 -23.32
C ARG A 131 -0.53 -4.67 -23.12
N TYR A 132 -0.07 -4.33 -21.92
CA TYR A 132 0.37 -2.99 -21.54
C TYR A 132 1.88 -2.91 -21.29
N ALA A 133 2.64 -3.93 -21.72
CA ALA A 133 4.09 -3.93 -21.58
C ALA A 133 4.73 -2.66 -22.16
N ALA A 134 5.85 -2.24 -21.56
CA ALA A 134 6.57 -0.99 -21.81
C ALA A 134 5.83 0.32 -21.43
N SER A 135 4.57 0.27 -20.99
CA SER A 135 3.88 1.45 -20.45
C SER A 135 4.11 1.62 -18.95
N HIS A 136 3.89 2.85 -18.45
CA HIS A 136 3.96 3.12 -17.02
C HIS A 136 2.72 2.62 -16.27
N MET A 137 2.92 2.11 -15.05
CA MET A 137 1.86 1.94 -14.06
C MET A 137 1.63 3.26 -13.32
N GLU A 138 0.37 3.61 -13.09
CA GLU A 138 -0.06 4.75 -12.28
C GLU A 138 -0.97 4.28 -11.14
N ILE A 139 -1.15 5.17 -10.16
CA ILE A 139 -2.14 4.98 -9.09
C ILE A 139 -3.41 5.75 -9.46
N ASP A 140 -4.51 5.02 -9.54
CA ASP A 140 -5.85 5.51 -9.81
C ASP A 140 -6.70 5.50 -8.55
N HIS A 141 -7.67 6.41 -8.49
CA HIS A 141 -8.68 6.46 -7.43
C HIS A 141 -9.92 5.70 -7.87
N ILE A 142 -10.31 4.65 -7.15
CA ILE A 142 -11.48 3.85 -7.48
C ILE A 142 -12.71 4.76 -7.54
N VAL A 143 -13.02 5.45 -6.44
CA VAL A 143 -13.94 6.60 -6.44
C VAL A 143 -13.15 7.84 -6.85
N PRO A 144 -13.53 8.53 -7.94
CA PRO A 144 -12.78 9.68 -8.45
C PRO A 144 -12.56 10.76 -7.38
N TYR A 145 -11.34 11.29 -7.31
CA TYR A 145 -10.97 12.37 -6.39
C TYR A 145 -11.90 13.60 -6.49
N SER A 146 -12.38 13.94 -7.69
CA SER A 146 -13.30 15.06 -7.91
C SER A 146 -14.67 14.89 -7.25
N LEU A 147 -15.04 13.66 -6.87
CA LEU A 147 -16.33 13.35 -6.26
C LEU A 147 -16.20 13.10 -4.75
N ALA A 148 -15.05 12.61 -4.30
CA ALA A 148 -14.76 12.31 -2.90
C ALA A 148 -13.31 12.68 -2.54
N PRO A 149 -12.96 13.99 -2.48
CA PRO A 149 -11.60 14.44 -2.19
C PRO A 149 -11.10 13.96 -0.82
N GLU A 150 -11.99 13.76 0.15
CA GLU A 150 -11.67 13.23 1.48
C GLU A 150 -11.08 11.80 1.44
N ALA A 151 -11.38 11.02 0.39
CA ALA A 151 -10.80 9.70 0.16
C ALA A 151 -9.56 9.74 -0.76
N GLY A 152 -9.04 10.92 -1.09
CA GLY A 152 -7.92 11.10 -2.02
C GLY A 152 -6.59 10.51 -1.55
N ASN A 153 -6.41 10.42 -0.23
CA ASN A 153 -5.25 9.80 0.40
C ASN A 153 -5.59 8.48 1.12
N GLU A 154 -6.82 7.99 0.95
CA GLU A 154 -7.26 6.75 1.58
C GLU A 154 -6.77 5.54 0.78
N LEU A 155 -5.89 4.72 1.37
CA LEU A 155 -5.33 3.54 0.70
C LEU A 155 -6.41 2.56 0.25
N ALA A 156 -7.54 2.48 0.97
CA ALA A 156 -8.69 1.69 0.54
C ALA A 156 -9.33 2.16 -0.78
N ASN A 157 -9.01 3.38 -1.26
CA ASN A 157 -9.53 3.94 -2.51
C ASN A 157 -8.49 3.97 -3.64
N LEU A 158 -7.28 3.46 -3.43
CA LEU A 158 -6.20 3.49 -4.41
C LEU A 158 -5.99 2.13 -5.11
N GLU A 159 -5.80 2.16 -6.42
CA GLU A 159 -5.52 0.97 -7.24
C GLU A 159 -4.44 1.24 -8.28
N MET A 160 -3.51 0.29 -8.44
CA MET A 160 -2.52 0.29 -9.50
C MET A 160 -3.20 0.00 -10.83
N MET A 161 -2.88 0.80 -11.85
CA MET A 161 -3.49 0.70 -13.17
C MET A 161 -2.48 1.06 -14.27
N PRO A 162 -2.51 0.42 -15.45
CA PRO A 162 -1.77 0.90 -16.61
C PRO A 162 -2.20 2.32 -17.01
N GLN A 163 -1.25 3.19 -17.31
CA GLN A 163 -1.49 4.60 -17.63
C GLN A 163 -2.53 4.81 -18.76
N HIS A 164 -2.48 3.99 -19.81
CA HIS A 164 -3.44 4.07 -20.92
C HIS A 164 -4.87 3.82 -20.45
N LEU A 165 -5.08 2.79 -19.62
CA LEU A 165 -6.39 2.47 -19.06
C LEU A 165 -6.87 3.56 -18.11
N ASN A 166 -5.96 4.18 -17.36
CA ASN A 166 -6.29 5.29 -16.47
C ASN A 166 -6.82 6.50 -17.26
N ARG A 167 -6.17 6.84 -18.38
CA ARG A 167 -6.62 7.91 -19.29
C ARG A 167 -7.98 7.61 -19.91
N GLU A 168 -8.21 6.37 -20.34
CA GLU A 168 -9.50 5.93 -20.89
C GLU A 168 -10.63 5.95 -19.86
N LYS A 169 -10.33 5.55 -18.61
CA LYS A 169 -11.29 5.54 -17.51
C LYS A 169 -11.77 6.97 -17.17
N SER A 170 -10.84 7.93 -17.09
CA SER A 170 -11.13 9.31 -16.71
C SER A 170 -12.02 9.38 -15.44
N ASN A 171 -13.05 10.23 -15.42
CA ASN A 171 -13.99 10.37 -14.29
C ASN A 171 -15.25 9.49 -14.41
N ARG A 172 -15.22 8.42 -15.22
CA ARG A 172 -16.39 7.56 -15.42
C ARG A 172 -16.69 6.77 -14.14
N VAL A 173 -17.96 6.81 -13.71
CA VAL A 173 -18.46 6.06 -12.56
C VAL A 173 -19.36 4.94 -13.05
N GLY A 174 -18.85 3.71 -13.00
CA GLY A 174 -19.63 2.51 -13.28
C GLY A 174 -20.15 1.83 -12.00
N ARG A 175 -20.76 0.65 -12.17
CA ARG A 175 -21.29 -0.16 -11.05
C ARG A 175 -20.24 -0.45 -9.97
N ARG A 176 -19.00 -0.72 -10.38
CA ARG A 176 -17.88 -1.00 -9.46
C ARG A 176 -17.55 0.22 -8.59
N GLN A 177 -17.43 1.40 -9.18
CA GLN A 177 -17.10 2.63 -8.44
C GLN A 177 -18.21 3.00 -7.47
N LEU A 178 -19.47 2.82 -7.87
CA LEU A 178 -20.61 3.05 -7.00
C LEU A 178 -20.63 2.09 -5.80
N ALA A 179 -20.48 0.78 -6.04
CA ALA A 179 -20.42 -0.21 -4.97
C ALA A 179 -19.25 0.05 -4.00
N HIS A 180 -18.09 0.50 -4.53
CA HIS A 180 -16.96 0.88 -3.69
C HIS A 180 -17.24 2.13 -2.86
N ALA A 181 -17.88 3.15 -3.43
CA ALA A 181 -18.30 4.33 -2.70
C ALA A 181 -19.25 3.99 -1.55
N GLU A 182 -20.18 3.05 -1.75
CA GLU A 182 -21.07 2.58 -0.68
C GLU A 182 -20.31 1.90 0.46
N LYS A 183 -19.28 1.09 0.16
CA LYS A 183 -18.38 0.52 1.18
C LYS A 183 -17.62 1.60 1.95
N LEU A 184 -17.05 2.59 1.24
CA LEU A 184 -16.33 3.69 1.87
C LEU A 184 -17.25 4.55 2.76
N TYR A 185 -18.49 4.79 2.33
CA TYR A 185 -19.48 5.53 3.12
C TYR A 185 -19.88 4.75 4.38
N ALA A 186 -20.17 3.45 4.25
CA ALA A 186 -20.46 2.59 5.38
C ALA A 186 -19.30 2.54 6.40
N ALA A 187 -18.07 2.73 5.92
CA ALA A 187 -16.88 2.82 6.74
C ALA A 187 -16.57 4.21 7.32
N GLY A 188 -17.39 5.22 7.02
CA GLY A 188 -17.16 6.61 7.44
C GLY A 188 -15.95 7.27 6.76
N LEU A 189 -15.48 6.72 5.63
CA LEU A 189 -14.31 7.21 4.88
C LEU A 189 -14.68 8.26 3.81
N ILE A 190 -15.96 8.35 3.45
CA ILE A 190 -16.50 9.43 2.63
C ILE A 190 -17.80 9.97 3.23
N THR A 191 -18.14 11.20 2.89
CA THR A 191 -19.37 11.85 3.34
C THR A 191 -20.60 11.35 2.56
N ARG A 192 -21.80 11.59 3.12
CA ARG A 192 -23.07 11.33 2.43
C ARG A 192 -23.16 12.16 1.13
N GLU A 193 -22.64 13.38 1.14
CA GLU A 193 -22.61 14.26 -0.02
C GLU A 193 -21.77 13.67 -1.16
N SER A 194 -20.55 13.21 -0.87
CA SER A 194 -19.67 12.55 -1.85
C SER A 194 -20.28 11.27 -2.42
N LEU A 195 -20.98 10.48 -1.60
CA LEU A 195 -21.74 9.33 -2.08
C LEU A 195 -22.86 9.75 -3.04
N ALA A 196 -23.61 10.81 -2.71
CA ALA A 196 -24.68 11.32 -3.57
C ALA A 196 -24.13 11.85 -4.92
N LYS A 197 -23.01 12.60 -4.90
CA LYS A 197 -22.30 13.03 -6.12
C LYS A 197 -21.91 11.84 -6.99
N THR A 198 -21.40 10.77 -6.37
CA THR A 198 -21.03 9.53 -7.07
C THR A 198 -22.24 8.85 -7.71
N LYS A 199 -23.37 8.76 -6.98
CA LYS A 199 -24.65 8.23 -7.50
C LYS A 199 -25.15 9.03 -8.70
N ASN A 200 -25.18 10.35 -8.61
CA ASN A 200 -25.63 11.24 -9.69
C ASN A 200 -24.75 11.13 -10.93
N LYS A 201 -23.42 11.01 -10.74
CA LYS A 201 -22.48 10.81 -11.85
C LYS A 201 -22.67 9.46 -12.55
N ALA A 202 -23.02 8.41 -11.82
CA ALA A 202 -23.29 7.09 -12.40
C ALA A 202 -24.56 7.07 -13.26
N ILE A 203 -25.58 7.87 -12.89
CA ILE A 203 -26.85 7.97 -13.62
C ILE A 203 -26.67 8.74 -14.94
N SER A 204 -25.87 9.81 -14.94
CA SER A 204 -25.64 10.65 -16.13
C SER A 204 -24.78 10.02 -17.25
N ILE A 205 -24.31 8.78 -17.06
CA ILE A 205 -23.56 8.01 -18.07
C ILE A 205 -24.45 6.97 -18.76
N LYS A 206 -25.68 6.72 -18.25
CA LYS A 206 -26.70 5.91 -18.92
C LYS A 206 -27.46 6.76 -19.92
#